data_AF-A0A7K0Z9S7-F1
#
_entry.id   AF-A0A7K0Z9S7-F1
#
_cell.length_a   1.000
_cell.length_b   1.000
_cell.length_c   1.000
_cell.angle_alpha   90.00
_cell.angle_beta   90.00
_cell.angle_gamma   90.00
#
_symmetry.space_group_name_H-M   'P 1'
#
loop_
_entity.id
_entity.type
_entity.pdbx_description
1 polymer ?
#
loop_
_entity_poly.entity_id
_entity_poly.type
_entity_poly.pdbx_seq_one_letter_code
_entity_poly.pdbx_strand_id
1 'polypeptide(L)'
;TASVMPGLVPLPTVEKSDSYGEGLRCEVTWVDAFGNCQLNIGPEDIEQHGGVIRLIIGDDVRSARVVSHFADIDGGAIGAVVDSYGMVALSVDRGSAAETLRIGAGDAVLVFAGSPEVQTSAVTLRPGK
;
A
#
# COMPACT_ATOMS: atom_id res chain seq x y z
N THR A 1 20.39 25.62 4.51
CA THR A 1 20.36 24.73 5.68
C THR A 1 18.94 24.28 5.91
N ALA A 2 18.52 23.19 5.26
CA ALA A 2 17.18 22.64 5.46
C ALA A 2 17.16 21.95 6.83
N SER A 3 16.52 22.59 7.81
CA SER A 3 16.26 21.98 9.11
C SER A 3 15.17 20.93 8.88
N VAL A 4 15.58 19.66 8.81
CA VAL A 4 14.65 18.56 9.01
C VAL A 4 14.29 18.64 10.50
N MET A 5 13.19 19.30 10.82
CA MET A 5 12.54 19.02 12.10
C MET A 5 12.27 17.52 12.08
N PRO A 6 12.73 16.73 13.07
CA PRO A 6 12.37 15.32 13.15
C PRO A 6 10.86 15.27 13.35
N GLY A 7 10.14 15.21 12.24
CA GLY A 7 8.71 15.14 12.20
C GLY A 7 8.32 13.83 12.87
N LEU A 8 7.47 13.92 13.89
CA LEU A 8 6.78 12.78 14.45
C LEU A 8 6.17 12.00 13.29
N VAL A 9 6.78 10.87 12.93
CA VAL A 9 6.13 9.91 12.06
C VAL A 9 4.95 9.38 12.88
N PRO A 10 3.70 9.57 12.43
CA PRO A 10 2.56 9.04 13.16
C PRO A 10 2.76 7.54 13.34
N LEU A 11 2.34 7.01 14.49
CA LEU A 11 2.43 5.57 14.70
C LEU A 11 1.28 4.89 13.98
N PRO A 12 1.54 3.75 13.33
CA PRO A 12 0.47 2.95 12.78
C PRO A 12 -0.48 2.54 13.91
N THR A 13 -1.78 2.67 13.66
CA THR A 13 -2.80 2.45 14.68
C THR A 13 -3.70 1.31 14.23
N VAL A 14 -3.98 0.35 15.11
CA VAL A 14 -4.89 -0.75 14.79
C VAL A 14 -6.30 -0.18 14.58
N GLU A 15 -6.87 -0.47 13.42
CA GLU A 15 -8.22 -0.04 13.04
C GLU A 15 -9.14 -1.26 12.92
N LYS A 16 -10.39 -1.13 13.35
CA LYS A 16 -11.39 -2.20 13.23
C LYS A 16 -12.47 -1.77 12.26
N SER A 17 -12.74 -2.63 11.28
CA SER A 17 -13.81 -2.45 10.30
C SER A 17 -14.82 -3.56 10.43
N ASP A 18 -16.12 -3.22 10.50
CA ASP A 18 -17.20 -4.20 10.51
C ASP A 18 -17.21 -5.10 9.25
N SER A 19 -16.63 -4.61 8.14
CA SER A 19 -16.58 -5.34 6.87
C SER A 19 -15.35 -6.24 6.73
N TYR A 20 -14.23 -5.88 7.35
CA TYR A 20 -12.92 -6.50 7.11
C TYR A 20 -12.22 -7.02 8.37
N GLY A 21 -12.80 -6.82 9.55
CA GLY A 21 -12.24 -7.22 10.82
C GLY A 21 -11.14 -6.27 11.29
N GLU A 22 -10.03 -6.84 11.78
CA GLU A 22 -8.91 -6.08 12.33
C GLU A 22 -7.92 -5.71 11.21
N GLY A 23 -7.54 -4.44 11.16
CA GLY A 23 -6.62 -3.85 10.20
C GLY A 23 -5.72 -2.83 10.88
N LEU A 24 -4.97 -2.12 10.06
CA LEU A 24 -3.95 -1.18 10.49
C LEU A 24 -4.02 0.09 9.66
N ARG A 25 -4.16 1.23 10.34
CA ARG A 25 -4.01 2.53 9.74
C ARG A 25 -2.54 2.92 9.74
N CYS A 26 -1.98 3.08 8.56
CA CYS A 26 -0.63 3.56 8.33
C CYS A 26 -0.64 4.84 7.49
N GLU A 27 0.53 5.46 7.32
CA GLU A 27 0.67 6.64 6.49
C GLU A 27 1.91 6.53 5.60
N VAL A 28 1.85 7.18 4.44
CA VAL A 28 2.97 7.27 3.50
C VAL A 28 4.00 8.25 4.07
N THR A 29 5.18 7.76 4.40
CA THR A 29 6.28 8.57 4.93
C THR A 29 6.98 9.37 3.84
N TRP A 30 7.21 8.74 2.68
CA TRP A 30 7.70 9.40 1.48
C TRP A 30 7.27 8.69 0.20
N VAL A 31 7.54 9.32 -0.94
CA VAL A 31 7.47 8.69 -2.26
C VAL A 31 8.85 8.82 -2.92
N ASP A 32 9.39 7.72 -3.44
CA ASP A 32 10.68 7.73 -4.13
C ASP A 32 10.58 8.22 -5.59
N ALA A 33 11.72 8.36 -6.27
CA ALA A 33 11.76 8.83 -7.66
C ALA A 33 11.13 7.85 -8.68
N PHE A 34 10.97 6.57 -8.31
CA PHE A 34 10.30 5.57 -9.13
C PHE A 34 8.78 5.54 -8.88
N GLY A 35 8.29 6.25 -7.85
CA GLY A 35 6.89 6.29 -7.46
C GLY A 35 6.53 5.25 -6.40
N ASN A 36 7.50 4.63 -5.74
CA ASN A 36 7.27 3.72 -4.62
C ASN A 36 6.89 4.51 -3.37
N CYS A 37 5.84 4.07 -2.67
CA CYS A 37 5.34 4.75 -1.48
C CYS A 37 5.77 3.99 -0.24
N GLN A 38 6.65 4.58 0.56
CA GLN A 38 7.08 3.97 1.82
C GLN A 38 6.02 4.21 2.89
N LEU A 39 5.60 3.15 3.58
CA LEU A 39 4.66 3.23 4.69
C LEU A 39 5.42 3.26 6.02
N ASN A 40 4.78 3.76 7.08
CA ASN A 40 5.30 3.76 8.45
C ASN A 40 5.10 2.43 9.21
N ILE A 41 5.04 1.30 8.51
CA ILE A 41 4.78 -0.03 9.08
C ILE A 41 5.87 -1.02 8.71
N GLY A 42 6.05 -2.03 9.57
CA GLY A 42 6.99 -3.13 9.38
C GLY A 42 6.36 -4.34 8.68
N PRO A 43 7.18 -5.34 8.30
CA PRO A 43 6.69 -6.61 7.78
C PRO A 43 5.82 -7.35 8.80
N GLU A 44 6.17 -7.28 10.09
CA GLU A 44 5.43 -7.94 11.17
C GLU A 44 3.95 -7.51 11.24
N ASP A 45 3.68 -6.26 10.91
CA ASP A 45 2.34 -5.67 10.83
C ASP A 45 1.51 -6.22 9.66
N ILE A 46 2.15 -6.65 8.56
CA ILE A 46 1.48 -7.19 7.37
C ILE A 46 1.56 -8.71 7.28
N GLU A 47 2.53 -9.34 7.94
CA GLU A 47 2.67 -10.81 8.01
C GLU A 47 1.45 -11.44 8.69
N GLN A 48 0.88 -10.76 9.70
CA GLN A 48 -0.38 -11.16 10.33
C GLN A 48 -1.59 -11.15 9.38
N HIS A 49 -1.53 -10.35 8.31
CA HIS A 49 -2.60 -10.22 7.32
C HIS A 49 -2.48 -11.22 6.16
N GLY A 50 -1.37 -11.97 6.07
CA GLY A 50 -1.14 -13.02 5.08
C GLY A 50 -0.44 -12.55 3.79
N GLY A 51 -0.55 -13.35 2.72
CA GLY A 51 0.15 -13.08 1.45
C GLY A 51 -0.50 -12.01 0.56
N VAL A 52 -1.73 -11.57 0.88
CA VAL A 52 -2.46 -10.52 0.17
C VAL A 52 -3.10 -9.61 1.19
N ILE A 53 -2.92 -8.31 1.01
CA ILE A 53 -3.51 -7.27 1.84
C ILE A 53 -4.44 -6.39 1.02
N ARG A 54 -5.44 -5.83 1.68
CA ARG A 54 -6.35 -4.84 1.12
C ARG A 54 -5.95 -3.46 1.59
N LEU A 55 -5.77 -2.55 0.66
CA LEU A 55 -5.47 -1.14 0.90
C LEU A 55 -6.74 -0.34 0.69
N ILE A 56 -7.12 0.49 1.66
CA ILE A 56 -8.21 1.46 1.53
C ILE A 56 -7.62 2.85 1.69
N ILE A 57 -7.83 3.69 0.66
CA ILE A 57 -7.29 5.03 0.54
C ILE A 57 -8.46 5.94 0.21
N GLY A 58 -8.93 6.70 1.20
CA GLY A 58 -10.19 7.43 1.07
C GLY A 58 -11.34 6.49 0.69
N ASP A 59 -11.92 6.68 -0.49
CA ASP A 59 -12.97 5.84 -1.07
C ASP A 59 -12.46 4.71 -1.99
N ASP A 60 -11.16 4.71 -2.32
CA ASP A 60 -10.55 3.73 -3.22
C ASP A 60 -10.09 2.49 -2.46
N VAL A 61 -10.57 1.32 -2.89
CA VAL A 61 -10.11 0.02 -2.38
C VAL A 61 -9.22 -0.65 -3.42
N ARG A 62 -8.05 -1.11 -3.01
CA ARG A 62 -7.08 -1.83 -3.84
C ARG A 62 -6.57 -3.08 -3.13
N SER A 63 -6.10 -4.04 -3.92
CA SER A 63 -5.49 -5.27 -3.42
C SER A 63 -3.99 -5.20 -3.68
N ALA A 64 -3.17 -5.48 -2.67
CA ALA A 64 -1.72 -5.54 -2.82
C ALA A 64 -1.21 -6.91 -2.34
N ARG A 65 -0.28 -7.49 -3.09
CA ARG A 65 0.35 -8.76 -2.73
C ARG A 65 1.58 -8.49 -1.87
N VAL A 66 1.71 -9.18 -0.75
CA VAL A 66 2.94 -9.12 0.04
C VAL A 66 3.98 -9.99 -0.66
N VAL A 67 5.06 -9.38 -1.11
CA VAL A 67 6.14 -10.05 -1.84
C VAL A 67 7.49 -9.62 -1.28
N SER A 68 8.48 -10.51 -1.38
CA SER A 68 9.84 -10.19 -0.94
C SER A 68 10.62 -9.37 -1.96
N HIS A 69 10.26 -9.48 -3.25
CA HIS A 69 10.96 -8.77 -4.33
C HIS A 69 9.96 -8.08 -5.27
N PHE A 70 10.36 -6.93 -5.79
CA PHE A 70 9.60 -6.21 -6.83
C PHE A 70 9.34 -7.07 -8.07
N ALA A 71 10.27 -7.99 -8.39
CA ALA A 71 10.16 -8.89 -9.54
C ALA A 71 9.10 -9.98 -9.37
N ASP A 72 8.63 -10.23 -8.14
CA ASP A 72 7.55 -11.19 -7.86
C ASP A 72 6.16 -10.56 -8.05
N ILE A 73 6.10 -9.25 -8.33
CA ILE A 73 4.87 -8.55 -8.67
C ILE A 73 4.53 -8.85 -10.13
N ASP A 74 3.67 -9.83 -10.35
CA ASP A 74 3.28 -10.24 -11.71
C ASP A 74 2.14 -9.35 -12.25
N GLY A 75 2.26 -8.92 -13.51
CA GLY A 75 1.15 -8.36 -14.29
C GLY A 75 0.72 -6.92 -13.96
N GLY A 76 1.62 -6.04 -13.50
CA GLY A 76 1.27 -4.65 -13.17
C GLY A 76 0.41 -4.49 -11.93
N ALA A 77 0.35 -5.51 -11.07
CA ALA A 77 -0.34 -5.45 -9.79
C ALA A 77 0.39 -4.56 -8.78
N ILE A 78 -0.26 -4.24 -7.66
CA ILE A 78 0.38 -3.57 -6.54
C ILE A 78 1.04 -4.64 -5.66
N GLY A 79 2.32 -4.46 -5.36
CA GLY A 79 3.05 -5.25 -4.39
C GLY A 79 3.41 -4.42 -3.17
N ALA A 80 3.25 -5.02 -2.00
CA ALA A 80 3.84 -4.55 -0.76
C ALA A 80 5.16 -5.29 -0.58
N VAL A 81 6.27 -4.55 -0.75
CA VAL A 81 7.63 -5.07 -0.67
C VAL A 81 8.25 -4.63 0.65
N VAL A 82 8.91 -5.57 1.32
CA VAL A 82 9.64 -5.27 2.56
C VAL A 82 11.06 -4.86 2.18
N ASP A 83 11.44 -3.62 2.50
CA ASP A 83 12.81 -3.15 2.28
C ASP A 83 13.77 -3.76 3.31
N SER A 84 15.06 -3.77 2.98
CA SER A 84 16.20 -4.12 3.83
C SER A 84 16.23 -3.44 5.21
N TYR A 85 15.52 -2.32 5.36
CA TYR A 85 15.34 -1.61 6.63
C TYR A 85 14.20 -2.16 7.50
N GLY A 86 13.51 -3.22 7.05
CA GLY A 86 12.36 -3.79 7.76
C GLY A 86 11.11 -2.91 7.67
N MET A 87 10.97 -2.13 6.59
CA MET A 87 9.84 -1.24 6.38
C MET A 87 9.09 -1.66 5.12
N VAL A 88 7.77 -1.51 5.12
CA VAL A 88 6.93 -1.84 3.96
C VAL A 88 6.90 -0.68 2.97
N ALA A 89 7.08 -0.97 1.69
CA ALA A 89 6.92 -0.05 0.58
C ALA A 89 5.92 -0.60 -0.44
N LEU A 90 5.01 0.25 -0.91
CA LEU A 90 4.09 -0.06 -1.99
C LEU A 90 4.75 0.24 -3.33
N SER A 91 4.74 -0.75 -4.20
CA SER A 91 5.31 -0.70 -5.54
C SER A 91 4.37 -1.31 -6.56
N VAL A 92 4.52 -0.92 -7.82
CA VAL A 92 3.73 -1.46 -8.93
C VAL A 92 4.69 -1.96 -10.00
N ASP A 93 4.43 -3.15 -10.55
CA ASP A 93 5.23 -3.64 -11.65
C ASP A 93 5.11 -2.72 -12.88
N ARG A 94 6.25 -2.25 -13.38
CA ARG A 94 6.38 -1.31 -14.51
C ARG A 94 5.57 0.00 -14.37
N GLY A 95 5.33 0.48 -13.14
CA GLY A 95 4.54 1.69 -12.90
C GLY A 95 4.85 2.40 -11.60
N SER A 96 4.19 3.55 -11.39
CA SER A 96 4.25 4.33 -10.15
C SER A 96 3.11 3.91 -9.22
N ALA A 97 3.45 3.47 -8.00
CA ALA A 97 2.44 3.17 -6.99
C ALA A 97 1.70 4.44 -6.57
N ALA A 98 2.41 5.56 -6.42
CA ALA A 98 1.82 6.86 -6.09
C ALA A 98 0.78 7.31 -7.12
N GLU A 99 1.04 7.12 -8.42
CA GLU A 99 0.07 7.48 -9.47
C GLU A 99 -1.11 6.50 -9.54
N THR A 100 -0.83 5.20 -9.35
CA THR A 100 -1.84 4.14 -9.40
C THR A 100 -2.83 4.24 -8.25
N LEU A 101 -2.30 4.54 -7.05
CA LEU A 101 -3.05 4.67 -5.81
C LEU A 101 -3.51 6.12 -5.55
N ARG A 102 -2.95 7.09 -6.29
CA ARG A 102 -3.17 8.53 -6.12
C ARG A 102 -2.88 9.01 -4.69
N ILE A 103 -1.79 8.50 -4.11
CA ILE A 103 -1.33 8.85 -2.76
C ILE A 103 -0.02 9.61 -2.79
N GLY A 104 0.18 10.49 -1.81
CA GLY A 104 1.42 11.22 -1.58
C GLY A 104 1.97 11.05 -0.17
N ALA A 105 3.13 11.63 0.11
CA ALA A 105 3.67 11.67 1.46
C ALA A 105 2.69 12.40 2.41
N GLY A 106 2.34 11.76 3.53
CA GLY A 106 1.35 12.21 4.51
C GLY A 106 -0.07 11.69 4.27
N ASP A 107 -0.33 10.92 3.20
CA ASP A 107 -1.63 10.27 3.03
C ASP A 107 -1.79 9.07 3.96
N ALA A 108 -3.00 8.94 4.50
CA ALA A 108 -3.39 7.80 5.31
C ALA A 108 -3.81 6.62 4.42
N VAL A 109 -3.28 5.44 4.73
CA VAL A 109 -3.56 4.19 4.07
C VAL A 109 -4.05 3.20 5.11
N LEU A 110 -5.22 2.61 4.90
CA LEU A 110 -5.73 1.56 5.77
C LEU A 110 -5.41 0.22 5.15
N VAL A 111 -4.81 -0.66 5.94
CA VAL A 111 -4.43 -2.01 5.56
C VAL A 111 -5.33 -2.98 6.27
N PHE A 112 -5.95 -3.90 5.54
CA PHE A 112 -6.74 -4.98 6.10
C PHE A 112 -6.28 -6.31 5.51
N ALA A 113 -6.61 -7.41 6.19
CA ALA A 113 -6.41 -8.74 5.63
C ALA A 113 -7.17 -8.89 4.31
N GLY A 114 -6.44 -9.21 3.25
CA GLY A 114 -7.01 -9.46 1.93
C GLY A 114 -7.23 -10.96 1.74
N SER A 115 -8.38 -11.33 1.17
CA SER A 115 -8.50 -12.65 0.55
C SER A 115 -7.98 -12.58 -0.89
N PRO A 116 -7.42 -13.67 -1.45
CA PRO A 116 -6.95 -13.73 -2.85
C PRO A 116 -8.09 -13.60 -3.88
N GLU A 117 -9.30 -13.25 -3.45
CA GLU A 117 -10.38 -12.79 -4.30
C GLU A 117 -9.99 -11.43 -4.87
N VAL A 118 -9.22 -11.49 -5.95
CA VAL A 118 -8.80 -10.36 -6.75
C VAL A 118 -10.04 -9.61 -7.20
N GLN A 119 -10.45 -8.59 -6.46
CA GLN A 119 -11.37 -7.59 -6.95
C GLN A 119 -10.57 -6.65 -7.85
N THR A 120 -10.15 -7.17 -9.01
CA THR A 120 -9.88 -6.34 -10.17
C THR A 120 -11.23 -5.73 -10.51
N SER A 121 -11.50 -4.53 -10.02
CA SER A 121 -12.59 -3.73 -10.58
C SER A 121 -12.22 -3.51 -12.05
N ALA A 122 -12.74 -4.38 -12.91
CA ALA A 122 -12.54 -4.32 -14.34
C ALA A 122 -12.99 -2.93 -14.79
N VAL A 123 -12.03 -2.14 -15.25
CA VAL A 123 -12.30 -0.86 -15.91
C VAL A 123 -13.21 -1.18 -17.09
N THR A 124 -14.49 -0.82 -16.97
CA THR A 124 -15.43 -0.89 -18.09
C THR A 124 -15.03 0.19 -19.09
N LEU A 125 -14.16 -0.17 -20.04
CA LEU A 125 -13.96 0.62 -21.24
C LEU A 125 -15.31 0.67 -21.97
N ARG A 126 -16.02 1.79 -21.86
CA ARG A 126 -17.17 2.08 -22.71
C ARG A 126 -16.66 2.11 -24.16
N PRO A 127 -17.13 1.24 -25.07
CA PRO A 127 -16.88 1.44 -26.49
C PRO A 127 -17.74 2.63 -26.90
N GLY A 128 -17.09 3.75 -27.20
CA GLY A 128 -17.76 4.88 -27.82
C GLY A 128 -18.09 4.54 -29.27
N LYS A 129 -19.38 4.50 -29.60
CA LYS A 129 -19.88 4.87 -30.92
C LYS A 129 -21.30 5.41 -30.82
#